data_AF-A0A078KHY9-F1
#
_entry.id   AF-A0A078KHY9-F1
#
_cell.length_a   1.000
_cell.length_b   1.000
_cell.length_c   1.000
_cell.angle_alpha   90.00
_cell.angle_beta   90.00
_cell.angle_gamma   90.00
#
_symmetry.space_group_name_H-M   'P 1'
#
loop_
_entity.id
_entity.type
_entity.pdbx_description
1 polymer ?
#
loop_
_entity_poly.entity_id
_entity_poly.type
_entity_poly.pdbx_seq_one_letter_code
_entity_poly.pdbx_strand_id
1 'polypeptide(L)'
;MYLHIGNDVIVRFEDIIGIFDIETASTSKLAKEYLKPSPNKEIISVSDELPKSFIVCRKRLKRNKYDKNTIVYISQISSSTLKKRLETASSSDLLSKELLI
;
A
#
# COMPACT_ATOMS: atom_id res chain seq x y z
N MET A 1 -2.81 12.55 -2.69
CA MET A 1 -2.80 11.71 -3.90
C MET A 1 -3.31 10.29 -3.60
N TYR A 2 -3.68 9.54 -4.64
CA TYR A 2 -4.17 8.15 -4.56
C TYR A 2 -3.36 7.21 -5.47
N LEU A 3 -3.17 5.96 -5.03
CA LEU A 3 -2.46 4.90 -5.75
C LEU A 3 -3.45 3.83 -6.17
N HIS A 4 -3.57 3.57 -7.47
CA HIS A 4 -4.28 2.40 -7.96
C HIS A 4 -3.41 1.15 -7.78
N ILE A 5 -3.86 0.24 -6.92
CA ILE A 5 -3.15 -0.98 -6.52
C ILE A 5 -3.69 -2.24 -7.21
N GLY A 6 -4.64 -2.11 -8.14
CA GLY A 6 -5.20 -3.21 -8.94
C GLY A 6 -6.71 -3.30 -8.80
N ASN A 7 -7.37 -3.87 -9.81
CA ASN A 7 -8.80 -4.20 -9.81
C ASN A 7 -9.73 -3.12 -9.21
N ASP A 8 -9.57 -1.88 -9.69
CA ASP A 8 -10.29 -0.68 -9.24
C ASP A 8 -10.09 -0.28 -7.76
N VAL A 9 -9.17 -0.93 -7.04
CA VAL A 9 -8.80 -0.58 -5.68
C VAL A 9 -7.78 0.56 -5.70
N ILE A 10 -8.16 1.66 -5.03
CA ILE A 10 -7.32 2.84 -4.82
C ILE A 10 -7.05 3.06 -3.34
N VAL A 11 -5.81 3.42 -2.99
CA VAL A 11 -5.40 3.75 -1.61
C VAL A 11 -4.81 5.15 -1.56
N ARG A 12 -4.98 5.88 -0.45
CA ARG A 12 -4.37 7.20 -0.30
C ARG A 12 -2.89 7.06 -0.05
N PHE A 13 -2.08 7.90 -0.69
CA PHE A 13 -0.62 7.88 -0.50
C PHE A 13 -0.22 8.09 0.96
N GLU A 14 -0.89 9.02 1.65
CA GLU A 14 -0.63 9.33 3.06
C GLU A 14 -0.95 8.18 4.03
N ASP A 15 -1.78 7.22 3.60
CA ASP A 15 -2.14 6.07 4.41
C ASP A 15 -1.13 4.92 4.23
N ILE A 16 -0.30 4.93 3.18
CA ILE A 16 0.67 3.86 2.87
C ILE A 16 1.84 3.94 3.86
N ILE A 17 2.10 2.84 4.57
CA ILE A 17 3.26 2.65 5.46
C ILE A 17 4.41 2.03 4.68
N GLY A 18 4.12 1.06 3.81
CA GLY A 18 5.13 0.38 3.01
C GLY A 18 4.55 -0.52 1.93
N ILE A 19 5.34 -0.75 0.88
CA ILE A 19 5.04 -1.68 -0.22
C ILE A 19 6.15 -2.72 -0.23
N PHE A 20 5.74 -3.99 -0.26
CA PHE A 20 6.64 -5.11 -0.11
C PHE A 20 6.42 -6.11 -1.23
N ASP A 21 7.52 -6.68 -1.71
CA ASP A 21 7.52 -7.70 -2.73
C ASP A 21 7.27 -9.08 -2.10
N ILE A 22 6.33 -9.86 -2.64
CA ILE A 22 5.96 -11.16 -2.06
C ILE A 22 7.04 -12.21 -2.25
N GLU A 23 7.76 -12.21 -3.37
CA GLU A 23 8.82 -13.19 -3.62
C GLU A 23 9.92 -13.03 -2.57
N THR A 24 10.41 -11.81 -2.37
CA THR A 24 11.42 -11.54 -1.34
C THR A 24 10.88 -11.76 0.07
N ALA A 25 9.66 -11.30 0.38
CA ALA A 25 9.02 -11.51 1.67
C ALA A 25 8.80 -13.00 2.00
N SER A 26 8.58 -13.84 0.99
CA SER A 26 8.43 -15.30 1.16
C SER A 26 9.70 -16.01 1.62
N THR A 27 10.84 -15.32 1.69
CA THR A 27 12.06 -15.87 2.31
C THR A 27 12.20 -15.47 3.78
N SER A 28 11.49 -14.42 4.21
CA SER A 28 11.57 -13.87 5.57
C SER A 28 10.53 -14.50 6.49
N LYS A 29 10.99 -15.09 7.61
CA LYS A 29 10.10 -15.59 8.67
C LYS A 29 9.20 -14.47 9.21
N LEU A 30 9.76 -13.27 9.42
CA LEU A 30 9.01 -12.13 9.96
C LEU A 30 7.89 -11.68 9.01
N ALA A 31 8.17 -11.63 7.70
CA ALA A 31 7.16 -11.21 6.73
C ALA A 31 6.05 -12.25 6.59
N LYS A 32 6.39 -13.55 6.60
CA LYS A 32 5.39 -14.64 6.64
C LYS A 32 4.50 -14.55 7.88
N GLU A 33 5.08 -14.37 9.06
CA GLU A 33 4.31 -14.17 10.29
C GLU A 33 3.42 -12.92 10.21
N TYR A 34 3.95 -11.84 9.63
CA TYR A 34 3.19 -10.61 9.43
C TYR A 34 2.02 -10.77 8.46
N LEU A 35 2.03 -11.73 7.54
CA LEU A 35 0.91 -12.00 6.64
C LEU A 35 -0.13 -12.97 7.21
N LYS A 36 0.05 -13.49 8.43
CA LYS A 36 -0.99 -14.28 9.10
C LYS A 36 -2.13 -13.39 9.62
N PRO A 37 -3.38 -13.88 9.66
CA PRO A 37 -4.49 -13.15 10.25
C PRO A 37 -4.22 -12.76 11.71
N SER A 38 -4.62 -11.55 12.11
CA SER A 38 -4.55 -11.10 13.50
C SER A 38 -5.66 -10.07 13.79
N PRO A 39 -6.11 -9.91 15.05
CA PRO A 39 -7.23 -9.02 15.38
C PRO A 39 -6.94 -7.53 15.11
N ASN A 40 -5.67 -7.15 15.03
CA ASN A 40 -5.25 -5.77 14.78
C ASN A 40 -4.92 -5.50 13.30
N LYS A 41 -5.19 -6.47 12.41
CA LYS A 41 -4.83 -6.38 11.00
C LYS A 41 -5.88 -7.02 10.12
N GLU A 42 -6.37 -6.24 9.16
CA GLU A 42 -7.26 -6.70 8.11
C GLU A 42 -6.42 -7.03 6.87
N ILE A 43 -6.63 -8.20 6.26
CA ILE A 43 -5.95 -8.60 5.02
C ILE A 43 -6.99 -8.67 3.92
N ILE A 44 -6.77 -7.94 2.83
CA ILE A 44 -7.69 -7.81 1.70
C ILE A 44 -6.96 -8.25 0.44
N SER A 45 -7.48 -9.28 -0.25
CA SER A 45 -7.02 -9.61 -1.60
C SER A 45 -7.64 -8.65 -2.60
N VAL A 46 -6.81 -8.00 -3.41
CA VAL A 46 -7.26 -7.06 -4.47
C VAL A 46 -7.67 -7.81 -5.73
N SER A 47 -7.11 -9.00 -5.95
CA SER A 47 -7.37 -9.85 -7.11
C SER A 47 -7.28 -11.32 -6.72
N ASP A 48 -7.86 -12.19 -7.55
CA ASP A 48 -7.70 -13.65 -7.48
C ASP A 48 -6.47 -14.13 -8.27
N GLU A 49 -5.75 -13.22 -8.94
CA GLU A 49 -4.49 -13.52 -9.61
C GLU A 49 -3.34 -13.78 -8.62
N LEU A 50 -2.24 -14.35 -9.15
CA LEU A 50 -1.04 -14.59 -8.36
C LEU A 50 -0.53 -13.30 -7.71
N PRO A 51 -0.34 -13.28 -6.38
CA PRO A 51 0.00 -12.07 -5.68
C PRO A 51 1.50 -11.77 -5.86
N LYS A 52 1.82 -10.52 -6.23
CA LYS A 52 3.20 -10.06 -6.47
C LYS A 52 3.70 -9.11 -5.39
N SER A 53 2.80 -8.37 -4.75
CA SER A 53 3.15 -7.47 -3.66
C SER A 53 2.09 -7.43 -2.57
N PHE A 54 2.47 -6.93 -1.41
CA PHE A 54 1.53 -6.49 -0.40
C PHE A 54 1.82 -5.06 0.03
N ILE A 55 0.74 -4.32 0.31
CA ILE A 55 0.76 -2.90 0.68
C ILE A 55 0.20 -2.79 2.10
N VAL A 56 0.99 -2.24 3.01
CA VAL A 56 0.56 -1.99 4.39
C VAL A 56 0.06 -0.55 4.50
N CYS A 57 -1.18 -0.38 4.92
CA CYS A 57 -1.83 0.91 5.10
C CYS A 57 -2.29 1.12 6.55
N ARG A 58 -2.27 2.36 7.01
CA ARG A 58 -2.98 2.77 8.23
C ARG A 58 -4.48 2.64 7.99
N LYS A 59 -5.21 2.11 8.97
CA LYS A 59 -6.68 2.10 8.89
C LYS A 59 -7.21 3.49 9.25
N ARG A 60 -7.79 4.17 8.27
CA ARG A 60 -8.34 5.52 8.47
C ARG A 60 -9.74 5.46 9.08
N LEU A 61 -10.00 6.35 10.02
CA LEU A 61 -11.29 6.59 10.65
C LEU A 61 -11.90 7.91 10.12
N LYS A 62 -13.08 8.28 10.63
CA LYS A 62 -13.71 9.57 10.29
C LYS A 62 -12.83 10.76 10.73
N ARG A 63 -13.00 11.89 10.02
CA ARG A 63 -12.36 13.20 10.36
C ARG A 63 -10.83 13.14 10.41
N ASN A 64 -10.20 12.43 9.48
CA ASN A 64 -8.73 12.32 9.34
C ASN A 64 -8.01 11.73 10.58
N LYS A 65 -8.70 10.90 11.36
CA LYS A 65 -8.08 10.11 12.43
C LYS A 65 -7.66 8.74 11.90
N TYR A 66 -6.70 8.11 12.58
CA TYR A 66 -6.24 6.77 12.28
C TYR A 66 -6.57 5.83 13.44
N ASP A 67 -6.93 4.60 13.10
CA ASP A 67 -7.00 3.48 14.04
C ASP A 67 -5.58 3.00 14.36
N LYS A 68 -5.42 2.27 15.47
CA LYS A 68 -4.17 1.55 15.78
C LYS A 68 -3.96 0.34 14.85
N ASN A 69 -5.01 -0.13 14.21
CA ASN A 69 -5.01 -1.27 13.31
C ASN A 69 -4.49 -0.91 11.92
N THR A 70 -4.07 -1.92 11.18
CA THR A 70 -3.58 -1.80 9.81
C THR A 70 -4.47 -2.57 8.83
N ILE A 71 -4.43 -2.15 7.57
CA ILE A 71 -4.99 -2.89 6.44
C ILE A 71 -3.83 -3.32 5.56
N VAL A 72 -3.78 -4.60 5.20
CA VAL A 72 -2.81 -5.15 4.26
C VAL A 72 -3.52 -5.56 3.00
N TYR A 73 -3.21 -4.88 1.90
CA TYR A 73 -3.72 -5.23 0.59
C TYR A 73 -2.74 -6.19 -0.09
N ILE A 74 -3.25 -7.31 -0.59
CA ILE A 74 -2.50 -8.27 -1.41
C ILE A 74 -2.81 -7.96 -2.88
N SER A 75 -1.78 -7.63 -3.66
CA SER A 75 -1.94 -7.11 -5.02
C SER A 75 -1.20 -7.98 -6.05
N GLN A 76 -1.81 -8.12 -7.22
CA GLN A 76 -1.21 -8.73 -8.41
C GLN A 76 -0.18 -7.80 -9.11
N ILE A 77 -0.13 -6.52 -8.74
CA ILE A 77 0.82 -5.55 -9.28
C ILE A 77 2.15 -5.66 -8.51
N SER A 78 3.28 -5.61 -9.22
CA SER A 78 4.60 -5.69 -8.57
C SER A 78 4.89 -4.46 -7.69
N SER A 79 5.65 -4.69 -6.63
CA SER A 79 6.14 -3.63 -5.73
C SER A 79 6.88 -2.52 -6.48
N SER A 80 7.72 -2.90 -7.45
CA SER A 80 8.48 -1.99 -8.31
C SER A 80 7.59 -1.09 -9.19
N THR A 81 6.49 -1.63 -9.72
CA THR A 81 5.54 -0.85 -10.54
C THR A 81 4.79 0.16 -9.67
N LEU A 82 4.32 -0.27 -8.50
CA LEU A 82 3.63 0.60 -7.55
C LEU A 82 4.54 1.73 -7.05
N LYS A 83 5.81 1.43 -6.80
CA LYS A 83 6.82 2.43 -6.41
C LYS A 83 7.02 3.49 -7.50
N LYS A 84 7.18 3.10 -8.76
CA LYS A 84 7.30 4.05 -9.89
C LYS A 84 6.07 4.97 -10.02
N ARG A 85 4.87 4.43 -9.78
CA ARG A 85 3.62 5.23 -9.77
C ARG A 85 3.61 6.26 -8.64
N LEU A 86 4.09 5.90 -7.45
CA LEU A 86 4.24 6.84 -6.32
C LEU A 86 5.24 7.95 -6.64
N GLU A 87 6.38 7.61 -7.23
CA GLU A 87 7.42 8.56 -7.61
C GLU A 87 6.91 9.56 -8.67
N THR A 88 6.30 9.06 -9.74
CA THR A 88 5.76 9.91 -10.82
C THR A 88 4.69 10.87 -10.32
N ALA A 89 3.81 10.40 -9.45
CA ALA A 89 2.77 11.20 -8.84
C ALA A 89 3.34 12.27 -7.89
N SER A 90 4.36 11.93 -7.10
CA SER A 90 5.01 12.90 -6.20
C SER A 90 5.73 14.02 -6.96
N SER A 91 6.26 13.74 -8.16
CA SER A 91 6.92 14.76 -9.00
C SER A 91 5.97 15.85 -9.49
N SER A 92 4.71 15.55 -9.77
CA SER A 92 3.71 16.58 -10.12
C SER A 92 3.31 17.47 -8.93
N ASP A 93 3.34 16.94 -7.71
CA ASP A 93 3.03 17.70 -6.49
C ASP A 93 4.14 18.68 -6.11
N LEU A 94 5.40 18.38 -6.43
CA LEU A 94 6.54 19.29 -6.20
C LEU A 94 6.48 20.52 -7.13
N LEU A 95 6.17 20.32 -8.42
CA LEU A 95 5.95 21.43 -9.37
C LEU A 95 4.78 22.32 -8.95
N SER A 96 3.73 21.74 -8.35
CA SER A 96 2.57 22.49 -7.84
C SER A 96 2.89 23.34 -6.60
N LYS A 97 3.89 22.92 -5.80
CA LYS A 97 4.30 23.63 -4.58
C LYS A 97 5.32 24.73 -4.84
N GLU A 98 6.21 24.57 -5.83
CA GLU A 98 7.17 25.61 -6.22
C GLU A 98 6.50 26.81 -6.91
N LEU A 99 5.37 26.60 -7.59
CA LEU A 99 4.63 27.68 -8.27
C LEU A 99 3.80 28.57 -7.32
N LEU A 100 3.84 28.33 -6.02
CA LEU A 100 3.02 29.00 -5.00
C LEU A 100 3.84 29.89 -4.04
N ILE A 101 5.08 30.26 -4.44
CA ILE A 101 5.93 31.26 -3.78
C ILE A 101 6.03 32.50 -4.67
#